data_AF-A0A7Z9JGE9-F1
#
_entry.id   AF-A0A7Z9JGE9-F1
#
_cell.length_a   1.000
_cell.length_b   1.000
_cell.length_c   1.000
_cell.angle_alpha   90.00
_cell.angle_beta   90.00
_cell.angle_gamma   90.00
#
_symmetry.space_group_name_H-M   'P 1'
#
loop_
_entity.id
_entity.type
_entity.pdbx_description
1 polymer ?
#
loop_
_entity_poly.entity_id
_entity_poly.type
_entity_poly.pdbx_seq_one_letter_code
_entity_poly.pdbx_strand_id
1 'polypeptide(L)'
;MMYRIACQTVLWLCILSCRSFGLEEPRLYSGSIQIPTLGDLGMTLGISDTEEGTYILLTVPTQGATNIPLEATFTEDGSMTASLPQAQLTFVVHENLGQTKLLGYMEQGLTFPIEFERVNALPELTRPQNPIGPFPYTQREVTALHPDGFLLQGTLTIPDGVGPFPCAVMISGSGQQDRNELIMGHKPFLVIADYLSRIGIAVLRYDDRGVGGSEMEEYDLLRNATSVDFATDAAVMVHAARLHSEIDTRRVGVIGHSELCCYAT
;
A
#
# COMPACT_ATOMS: atom_id res chain seq x y z
N MET A 1 10.45 -31.45 54.65
CA MET A 1 10.58 -30.15 53.93
C MET A 1 10.61 -30.50 52.44
N MET A 2 9.46 -30.82 51.85
CA MET A 2 8.54 -29.95 51.10
C MET A 2 8.74 -30.16 49.58
N TYR A 3 7.63 -30.45 48.88
CA TYR A 3 7.42 -30.59 47.42
C TYR A 3 7.79 -31.92 46.76
N ARG A 4 7.01 -32.46 45.80
CA ARG A 4 5.56 -32.52 45.48
C ARG A 4 5.54 -33.33 44.16
N ILE A 5 4.69 -34.35 44.11
CA ILE A 5 3.78 -34.69 43.01
C ILE A 5 4.39 -34.68 41.59
N ALA A 6 4.72 -35.87 41.09
CA ALA A 6 4.71 -36.17 39.66
C ALA A 6 3.24 -36.33 39.21
N CYS A 7 2.65 -35.26 38.67
CA CYS A 7 1.34 -35.31 38.02
C CYS A 7 1.56 -35.35 36.51
N GLN A 8 1.16 -36.46 35.89
CA GLN A 8 0.97 -36.60 34.46
C GLN A 8 0.08 -35.45 33.96
N THR A 9 0.53 -34.71 32.96
CA THR A 9 -0.38 -33.90 32.13
C THR A 9 -0.01 -34.14 30.68
N VAL A 10 -0.81 -34.99 30.04
CA VAL A 10 -0.81 -35.23 28.60
C VAL A 10 -1.19 -33.91 27.93
N LEU A 11 -0.27 -33.31 27.18
CA LEU A 11 -0.54 -32.16 26.34
C LEU A 11 -1.36 -32.65 25.14
N TRP A 12 -2.68 -32.51 25.24
CA TRP A 12 -3.58 -32.70 24.12
C TRP A 12 -3.31 -31.59 23.11
N LEU A 13 -2.71 -31.97 21.98
CA LEU A 13 -2.61 -31.14 20.79
C LEU A 13 -4.04 -30.99 20.24
N CYS A 14 -4.74 -29.93 20.63
CA CYS A 14 -5.94 -29.51 19.93
C CYS A 14 -5.53 -29.05 18.54
N ILE A 15 -5.57 -29.97 17.58
CA ILE A 15 -5.64 -29.67 16.16
C ILE A 15 -6.91 -28.83 16.01
N LEU A 16 -6.76 -27.50 15.94
CA LEU A 16 -7.78 -26.65 15.34
C LEU A 16 -7.92 -27.14 13.90
N SER A 17 -8.88 -28.03 13.71
CA SER A 17 -9.49 -28.24 12.42
C SER A 17 -9.97 -26.85 11.99
N CYS A 18 -9.32 -26.31 10.97
CA CYS A 18 -9.83 -25.20 10.20
C CYS A 18 -11.17 -25.67 9.64
N ARG A 19 -12.24 -25.45 10.39
CA ARG A 19 -13.58 -25.48 9.83
C ARG A 19 -13.57 -24.32 8.85
N SER A 20 -13.66 -24.65 7.57
CA SER A 20 -14.16 -23.72 6.58
C SER A 20 -15.62 -23.44 6.96
N PHE A 21 -15.81 -22.54 7.94
CA PHE A 21 -17.08 -21.87 8.11
C PHE A 21 -17.32 -21.12 6.82
N GLY A 22 -18.44 -21.41 6.16
CA GLY A 22 -18.93 -20.55 5.11
C GLY A 22 -19.24 -19.21 5.76
N LEU A 23 -18.25 -18.31 5.78
CA LEU A 23 -18.50 -16.90 5.99
C LEU A 23 -19.39 -16.50 4.83
N GLU A 24 -20.65 -16.16 5.09
CA GLU A 24 -21.41 -15.41 4.12
C GLU A 24 -20.57 -14.17 3.78
N GLU A 25 -20.29 -13.97 2.50
CA GLU A 25 -19.51 -12.80 2.09
C GLU A 25 -20.21 -11.54 2.60
N PRO A 26 -19.45 -10.58 3.14
CA PRO A 26 -20.04 -9.38 3.72
C PRO A 26 -20.89 -8.66 2.68
N ARG A 27 -22.05 -8.16 3.10
CA ARG A 27 -22.84 -7.24 2.28
C ARG A 27 -22.09 -5.92 2.19
N LEU A 28 -21.64 -5.58 0.98
CA LEU A 28 -20.88 -4.37 0.74
C LEU A 28 -21.80 -3.25 0.26
N TYR A 29 -21.69 -2.09 0.91
CA TYR A 29 -22.39 -0.86 0.52
C TYR A 29 -21.37 0.23 0.25
N SER A 30 -21.33 0.74 -0.98
CA SER A 30 -20.37 1.74 -1.39
C SER A 30 -21.03 3.01 -1.90
N GLY A 31 -20.39 4.14 -1.64
CA GLY A 31 -20.76 5.44 -2.16
C GLY A 31 -19.74 6.49 -1.75
N SER A 32 -20.07 7.75 -2.00
CA SER A 32 -19.21 8.88 -1.69
C SER A 32 -19.93 9.87 -0.79
N ILE A 33 -19.19 10.49 0.13
CA ILE A 33 -19.66 11.64 0.88
C ILE A 33 -18.96 12.92 0.38
N GLN A 34 -19.66 14.05 0.40
CA GLN A 34 -19.07 15.33 0.02
C GLN A 34 -18.47 16.01 1.24
N ILE A 35 -17.14 16.12 1.29
CA ILE A 35 -16.44 16.81 2.37
C ILE A 35 -16.09 18.22 1.90
N PRO A 36 -16.50 19.27 2.65
CA PRO A 36 -16.05 20.64 2.39
C PRO A 36 -14.53 20.67 2.26
N THR A 37 -14.01 21.33 1.23
CA THR A 37 -12.57 21.48 0.89
C THR A 37 -11.84 20.25 0.32
N LEU A 38 -12.27 19.02 0.65
CA LEU A 38 -11.61 17.79 0.18
C LEU A 38 -12.31 17.13 -1.02
N GLY A 39 -13.55 17.54 -1.32
CA GLY A 39 -14.33 16.98 -2.42
C GLY A 39 -15.00 15.65 -2.04
N ASP A 40 -15.19 14.77 -3.02
CA ASP A 40 -15.87 13.50 -2.80
C ASP A 40 -14.93 12.46 -2.17
N LEU A 41 -15.32 11.91 -1.02
CA LEU A 41 -14.62 10.82 -0.36
C LEU A 41 -15.42 9.53 -0.54
N GLY A 42 -14.93 8.65 -1.42
CA GLY A 42 -15.48 7.32 -1.62
C GLY A 42 -15.14 6.37 -0.48
N MET A 43 -16.13 5.60 -0.01
CA MET A 43 -15.97 4.60 1.04
C MET A 43 -16.89 3.40 0.83
N THR A 44 -16.60 2.32 1.55
CA THR A 44 -17.42 1.11 1.58
C THR A 44 -17.60 0.64 3.02
N LEU A 45 -18.84 0.36 3.39
CA LEU A 45 -19.19 -0.33 4.63
C LEU A 45 -19.53 -1.78 4.29
N GLY A 46 -18.77 -2.72 4.84
CA GLY A 46 -19.03 -4.15 4.76
C GLY A 46 -19.73 -4.62 6.02
N ILE A 47 -20.93 -5.17 5.89
CA ILE A 47 -21.71 -5.72 6.99
C ILE A 47 -21.63 -7.25 6.90
N SER A 48 -21.10 -7.89 7.93
CA SER A 48 -20.97 -9.34 7.96
C SER A 48 -21.69 -9.89 9.18
N ASP A 49 -22.55 -10.87 8.95
CA ASP A 49 -23.21 -11.63 10.00
C ASP A 49 -22.43 -12.91 10.25
N THR A 50 -22.04 -13.15 11.50
CA THR A 50 -21.37 -14.38 11.92
C THR A 50 -22.06 -15.00 13.12
N GLU A 51 -21.69 -16.23 13.46
CA GLU A 51 -22.18 -16.90 14.68
C GLU A 51 -21.87 -16.10 15.97
N GLU A 52 -20.83 -15.27 15.94
CA GLU A 52 -20.40 -14.42 17.07
C GLU A 52 -21.09 -13.05 17.10
N GLY A 53 -21.86 -12.72 16.06
CA GLY A 53 -22.58 -11.47 15.90
C GLY A 53 -22.33 -10.78 14.56
N THR A 54 -22.93 -9.62 14.39
CA THR A 54 -22.75 -8.76 13.21
C THR A 54 -21.59 -7.79 13.43
N TYR A 55 -20.69 -7.67 12.47
CA TYR A 55 -19.62 -6.66 12.47
C TYR A 55 -19.67 -5.79 11.22
N ILE A 56 -19.14 -4.57 11.37
CA ILE A 56 -19.07 -3.57 10.30
C ILE A 56 -17.62 -3.22 10.03
N LEU A 57 -17.21 -3.31 8.77
CA LEU A 57 -15.87 -3.00 8.28
C LEU A 57 -15.92 -1.74 7.41
N LEU A 58 -14.99 -0.82 7.65
CA LEU A 58 -14.81 0.39 6.85
C LEU A 58 -13.63 0.23 5.89
N THR A 59 -13.87 0.54 4.62
CA THR A 59 -12.82 0.68 3.60
C THR A 59 -12.90 2.07 2.98
N VAL A 60 -11.79 2.81 2.98
CA VAL A 60 -11.63 4.13 2.35
C VAL A 60 -10.43 4.05 1.40
N PRO A 61 -10.65 3.64 0.13
CA PRO A 61 -9.56 3.30 -0.79
C PRO A 61 -8.57 4.45 -1.02
N THR A 62 -9.06 5.69 -1.13
CA THR A 62 -8.22 6.88 -1.37
C THR A 62 -7.29 7.20 -0.21
N GLN A 63 -7.57 6.69 0.99
CA GLN A 63 -6.75 6.86 2.19
C GLN A 63 -5.93 5.60 2.51
N GLY A 64 -6.03 4.54 1.70
CA GLY A 64 -5.36 3.26 1.95
C GLY A 64 -5.95 2.44 3.11
N ALA A 65 -7.06 2.89 3.72
CA ALA A 65 -7.73 2.17 4.79
C ALA A 65 -8.57 1.03 4.22
N THR A 66 -8.29 -0.21 4.62
CA THR A 66 -8.99 -1.41 4.11
C THR A 66 -9.45 -2.27 5.29
N ASN A 67 -10.73 -2.65 5.28
CA ASN A 67 -11.35 -3.54 6.26
C ASN A 67 -11.09 -3.15 7.74
N ILE A 68 -11.15 -1.85 8.04
CA ILE A 68 -10.99 -1.34 9.41
C ILE A 68 -12.23 -1.73 10.22
N PRO A 69 -12.10 -2.49 11.31
CA PRO A 69 -13.25 -2.87 12.12
C PRO A 69 -13.82 -1.66 12.87
N LEU A 70 -15.15 -1.55 12.88
CA LEU A 70 -15.88 -0.54 13.63
C LEU A 70 -16.56 -1.16 14.87
N GLU A 71 -16.62 -0.40 15.95
CA GLU A 71 -17.42 -0.74 17.12
C GLU A 71 -18.90 -0.51 16.78
N ALA A 72 -19.67 -1.58 16.63
CA ALA A 72 -21.05 -1.53 16.16
C ALA A 72 -22.07 -1.92 17.24
N THR A 73 -23.18 -1.20 17.29
CA THR A 73 -24.39 -1.57 18.03
C THR A 73 -25.57 -1.63 17.08
N PHE A 74 -26.49 -2.56 17.38
CA PHE A 74 -27.62 -2.91 16.53
C PHE A 74 -28.91 -2.74 17.33
N THR A 75 -29.91 -2.10 16.74
CA THR A 75 -31.22 -1.90 17.35
C THR A 75 -32.24 -2.86 16.75
N GLU A 76 -33.33 -3.13 17.48
CA GLU A 76 -34.37 -4.09 17.05
C GLU A 76 -35.10 -3.65 15.77
N ASP A 77 -35.06 -2.36 15.43
CA ASP A 77 -35.65 -1.79 14.22
C ASP A 77 -34.75 -1.94 12.97
N GLY A 78 -33.57 -2.54 13.10
CA GLY A 78 -32.60 -2.75 12.01
C GLY A 78 -31.66 -1.57 11.77
N SER A 79 -31.68 -0.54 12.63
CA SER A 79 -30.67 0.52 12.60
C SER A 79 -29.35 0.06 13.22
N MET A 80 -28.25 0.60 12.72
CA MET A 80 -26.88 0.26 13.10
C MET A 80 -26.12 1.54 13.43
N THR A 81 -25.46 1.55 14.57
CA THR A 81 -24.51 2.61 14.92
C THR A 81 -23.11 2.01 14.95
N ALA A 82 -22.23 2.43 14.05
CA ALA A 82 -20.86 1.94 13.95
C ALA A 82 -19.88 3.09 14.22
N SER A 83 -18.83 2.88 15.01
CA SER A 83 -17.91 3.96 15.39
C SER A 83 -16.45 3.55 15.36
N LEU A 84 -15.59 4.55 15.12
CA LEU A 84 -14.14 4.47 15.27
C LEU A 84 -13.70 5.61 16.19
N PRO A 85 -13.67 5.38 17.52
CA PRO A 85 -13.44 6.44 18.50
C PRO A 85 -12.14 7.21 18.30
N GLN A 86 -11.07 6.54 17.87
CA GLN A 86 -9.75 7.15 17.64
C GLN A 86 -9.79 8.21 16.53
N ALA A 87 -10.74 8.10 15.59
CA ALA A 87 -10.94 9.06 14.50
C ALA A 87 -12.12 10.03 14.75
N GLN A 88 -12.80 9.91 15.92
CA GLN A 88 -14.05 10.63 16.23
C GLN A 88 -15.12 10.45 15.15
N LEU A 89 -15.18 9.24 14.60
CA LEU A 89 -16.00 8.89 13.45
C LEU A 89 -17.16 8.00 13.90
N THR A 90 -18.39 8.37 13.55
CA THR A 90 -19.59 7.59 13.83
C THR A 90 -20.45 7.49 12.56
N PHE A 91 -21.02 6.32 12.32
CA PHE A 91 -22.00 6.04 11.29
C PHE A 91 -23.31 5.65 11.98
N VAL A 92 -24.42 6.26 11.58
CA VAL A 92 -25.76 5.83 11.97
C VAL A 92 -26.51 5.50 10.69
N VAL A 93 -26.71 4.21 10.44
CA VAL A 93 -27.16 3.71 9.13
C VAL A 93 -28.19 2.59 9.27
N HIS A 94 -29.01 2.39 8.26
CA HIS A 94 -29.95 1.28 8.15
C HIS A 94 -30.03 0.79 6.70
N GLU A 95 -30.25 -0.50 6.50
CA GLU A 95 -30.51 -1.06 5.17
C GLU A 95 -31.93 -0.71 4.73
N ASN A 96 -32.14 -0.44 3.44
CA ASN A 96 -33.49 -0.28 2.90
C ASN A 96 -34.21 -1.62 2.75
N LEU A 97 -35.54 -1.58 2.54
CA LEU A 97 -36.31 -2.76 2.17
C LEU A 97 -35.75 -3.34 0.86
N GLY A 98 -35.24 -4.57 0.92
CA GLY A 98 -34.60 -5.26 -0.19
C GLY A 98 -33.07 -5.22 -0.21
N GLN A 99 -32.42 -4.59 0.79
CA GLN A 99 -30.95 -4.60 0.96
C GLN A 99 -30.22 -4.17 -0.32
N THR A 100 -30.67 -3.09 -0.94
CA THR A 100 -30.05 -2.50 -2.14
C THR A 100 -29.35 -1.20 -1.85
N LYS A 101 -29.71 -0.53 -0.74
CA LYS A 101 -29.10 0.71 -0.28
C LYS A 101 -28.87 0.68 1.22
N LEU A 102 -27.84 1.39 1.65
CA LEU A 102 -27.57 1.73 3.04
C LEU A 102 -27.77 3.23 3.21
N LEU A 103 -28.69 3.62 4.10
CA LEU A 103 -29.14 4.99 4.28
C LEU A 103 -28.81 5.47 5.68
N GLY A 104 -28.48 6.75 5.84
CA GLY A 104 -28.23 7.32 7.15
C GLY A 104 -27.32 8.53 7.10
N TYR A 105 -26.39 8.61 8.04
CA TYR A 105 -25.40 9.67 8.08
C TYR A 105 -24.09 9.24 8.75
N MET A 106 -23.01 9.95 8.40
CA MET A 106 -21.72 9.92 9.06
C MET A 106 -21.56 11.19 9.91
N GLU A 107 -20.95 11.08 11.08
CA GLU A 107 -20.53 12.21 11.90
C GLU A 107 -19.02 12.16 12.14
N GLN A 108 -18.37 13.31 11.87
CA GLN A 108 -16.98 13.55 12.22
C GLN A 108 -16.78 15.07 12.41
N GLY A 109 -17.34 15.61 13.49
CA GLY A 109 -17.45 17.06 13.74
C GLY A 109 -18.47 17.79 12.87
N LEU A 110 -18.70 17.31 11.64
CA LEU A 110 -19.81 17.64 10.76
C LEU A 110 -20.64 16.38 10.46
N THR A 111 -21.89 16.56 10.06
CA THR A 111 -22.79 15.47 9.65
C THR A 111 -22.88 15.40 8.13
N PHE A 112 -22.69 14.20 7.56
CA PHE A 112 -22.74 13.94 6.13
C PHE A 112 -23.81 12.88 5.84
N PRO A 113 -24.76 13.13 4.92
CA PRO A 113 -25.75 12.11 4.56
C PRO A 113 -25.08 10.92 3.85
N ILE A 114 -25.60 9.73 4.12
CA ILE A 114 -25.20 8.48 3.47
C ILE A 114 -26.36 7.94 2.66
N GLU A 115 -26.09 7.70 1.39
CA GLU A 115 -26.91 6.90 0.48
C GLU A 115 -25.97 6.03 -0.35
N PHE A 116 -25.58 4.88 0.21
CA PHE A 116 -24.66 3.94 -0.44
C PHE A 116 -25.43 2.84 -1.15
N GLU A 117 -24.90 2.36 -2.27
CA GLU A 117 -25.47 1.30 -3.07
C GLU A 117 -24.83 -0.04 -2.77
N ARG A 118 -25.61 -1.12 -2.81
CA ARG A 118 -25.07 -2.46 -2.64
C ARG A 118 -24.20 -2.85 -3.84
N VAL A 119 -22.99 -3.31 -3.55
CA VAL A 119 -22.01 -3.74 -4.55
C VAL A 119 -21.60 -5.20 -4.29
N ASN A 120 -21.18 -5.90 -5.34
CA ASN A 120 -20.73 -7.30 -5.23
C ASN A 120 -19.23 -7.42 -4.92
N ALA A 121 -18.48 -6.32 -5.02
CA ALA A 121 -17.05 -6.26 -4.76
C ALA A 121 -16.66 -4.84 -4.31
N LEU A 122 -15.54 -4.73 -3.59
CA LEU A 122 -14.97 -3.43 -3.25
C LEU A 122 -14.64 -2.65 -4.54
N PRO A 123 -14.93 -1.34 -4.61
CA PRO A 123 -14.56 -0.53 -5.76
C PRO A 123 -13.04 -0.55 -5.98
N GLU A 124 -12.61 -0.81 -7.21
CA GLU A 124 -11.19 -0.70 -7.54
C GLU A 124 -10.77 0.77 -7.59
N LEU A 125 -9.66 1.08 -6.91
CA LEU A 125 -9.08 2.40 -6.93
C LEU A 125 -8.36 2.63 -8.26
N THR A 126 -9.06 3.26 -9.21
CA THR A 126 -8.46 3.63 -10.50
C THR A 126 -7.53 4.83 -10.35
N ARG A 127 -6.31 4.69 -10.86
CA ARG A 127 -5.29 5.74 -10.89
C ARG A 127 -4.94 6.01 -12.35
N PRO A 128 -5.68 6.89 -13.05
CA PRO A 128 -5.52 7.09 -14.49
C PRO A 128 -4.13 7.61 -14.89
N GLN A 129 -3.41 8.21 -13.94
CA GLN A 129 -2.02 8.62 -14.14
C GLN A 129 -1.03 7.46 -14.19
N ASN A 130 -1.38 6.27 -13.68
CA ASN A 130 -0.49 5.11 -13.71
C ASN A 130 -0.36 4.65 -15.18
N PRO A 131 0.87 4.56 -15.71
CA PRO A 131 1.09 4.22 -17.11
C PRO A 131 0.73 2.75 -17.35
N ILE A 132 0.04 2.49 -18.46
CA ILE A 132 -0.39 1.16 -18.90
C ILE A 132 0.28 0.87 -20.24
N GLY A 133 0.78 -0.37 -20.40
CA GLY A 133 1.45 -0.80 -21.62
C GLY A 133 0.52 -0.91 -22.84
N PRO A 134 1.09 -1.11 -24.05
CA PRO A 134 2.51 -1.27 -24.32
C PRO A 134 3.29 0.05 -24.13
N PHE A 135 4.47 -0.05 -23.54
CA PHE A 135 5.34 1.11 -23.29
C PHE A 135 6.22 1.39 -24.51
N PRO A 136 6.46 2.67 -24.87
CA PRO A 136 7.35 3.06 -25.97
C PRO A 136 8.82 3.10 -25.52
N TYR A 137 9.19 2.17 -24.66
CA TYR A 137 10.52 2.01 -24.07
C TYR A 137 10.65 0.59 -23.54
N THR A 138 11.89 0.12 -23.41
CA THR A 138 12.19 -1.20 -22.86
C THR A 138 12.31 -1.12 -21.34
N GLN A 139 11.92 -2.19 -20.65
CA GLN A 139 12.15 -2.37 -19.21
C GLN A 139 13.11 -3.54 -18.99
N ARG A 140 14.07 -3.38 -18.08
CA ARG A 140 15.06 -4.40 -17.73
C ARG A 140 15.22 -4.45 -16.22
N GLU A 141 15.13 -5.65 -15.64
CA GLU A 141 15.48 -5.85 -14.24
C GLU A 141 16.99 -5.70 -14.03
N VAL A 142 17.35 -5.02 -12.96
CA VAL A 142 18.73 -4.74 -12.55
C VAL A 142 18.90 -5.27 -11.15
N THR A 143 19.97 -6.03 -10.93
CA THR A 143 20.37 -6.51 -9.61
C THR A 143 21.78 -6.04 -9.33
N ALA A 144 22.00 -5.47 -8.16
CA ALA A 144 23.31 -4.99 -7.73
C ALA A 144 23.68 -5.58 -6.36
N LEU A 145 24.90 -6.09 -6.25
CA LEU A 145 25.45 -6.53 -4.96
C LEU A 145 25.95 -5.32 -4.19
N HIS A 146 25.36 -5.07 -3.03
CA HIS A 146 25.83 -4.06 -2.09
C HIS A 146 27.14 -4.53 -1.41
N PRO A 147 28.09 -3.63 -1.11
CA PRO A 147 29.34 -3.98 -0.41
C PRO A 147 29.15 -4.72 0.92
N ASP A 148 28.01 -4.52 1.58
CA ASP A 148 27.65 -5.19 2.84
C ASP A 148 27.07 -6.60 2.63
N GLY A 149 27.04 -7.10 1.40
CA GLY A 149 26.76 -8.51 1.09
C GLY A 149 25.31 -8.85 0.78
N PHE A 150 24.43 -7.85 0.60
CA PHE A 150 23.03 -8.04 0.21
C PHE A 150 22.74 -7.56 -1.22
N LEU A 151 21.64 -8.00 -1.82
CA LEU A 151 21.25 -7.63 -3.18
C LEU A 151 20.20 -6.51 -3.17
N LEU A 152 20.43 -5.49 -4.00
CA LEU A 152 19.42 -4.50 -4.36
C LEU A 152 18.83 -4.83 -5.73
N GLN A 153 17.51 -4.75 -5.86
CA GLN A 153 16.80 -4.99 -7.11
C GLN A 153 16.04 -3.75 -7.58
N GLY A 154 16.04 -3.55 -8.90
CA GLY A 154 15.31 -2.47 -9.53
C GLY A 154 14.96 -2.74 -10.98
N THR A 155 14.30 -1.77 -11.60
CA THR A 155 13.94 -1.77 -13.01
C THR A 155 14.57 -0.56 -13.69
N LEU A 156 15.38 -0.81 -14.72
CA LEU A 156 15.88 0.19 -15.66
C LEU A 156 14.92 0.29 -16.85
N THR A 157 14.40 1.49 -17.06
CA THR A 157 13.64 1.87 -18.25
C THR A 157 14.59 2.52 -19.26
N ILE A 158 14.55 2.06 -20.51
CA ILE A 158 15.47 2.46 -21.57
C ILE A 158 14.64 3.02 -22.73
N PRO A 159 14.79 4.32 -23.07
CA PRO A 159 14.05 4.93 -24.16
C PRO A 159 14.26 4.21 -25.49
N ASP A 160 13.25 4.25 -26.36
CA ASP A 160 13.41 3.79 -27.73
C ASP A 160 14.32 4.74 -28.54
N GLY A 161 15.12 4.18 -29.44
CA GLY A 161 15.99 4.93 -30.33
C GLY A 161 17.48 4.66 -30.12
N VAL A 162 18.32 5.58 -30.60
CA VAL A 162 19.79 5.45 -30.58
C VAL A 162 20.34 6.16 -29.36
N GLY A 163 20.87 5.39 -28.41
CA GLY A 163 21.60 5.90 -27.24
C GLY A 163 23.04 6.34 -27.56
N PRO A 164 23.88 6.58 -26.54
CA PRO A 164 23.59 6.38 -25.12
C PRO A 164 22.73 7.51 -24.53
N PHE A 165 21.82 7.15 -23.63
CA PHE A 165 20.85 8.05 -23.01
C PHE A 165 21.36 8.63 -21.69
N PRO A 166 21.02 9.89 -21.33
CA PRO A 166 21.12 10.32 -19.95
C PRO A 166 20.24 9.43 -19.06
N CYS A 167 20.63 9.27 -17.79
CA CYS A 167 19.91 8.42 -16.84
C CYS A 167 19.57 9.17 -15.55
N ALA A 168 18.36 8.97 -15.05
CA ALA A 168 17.93 9.38 -13.73
C ALA A 168 17.79 8.14 -12.83
N VAL A 169 18.47 8.13 -11.69
CA VAL A 169 18.29 7.11 -10.65
C VAL A 169 17.34 7.68 -9.62
N MET A 170 16.19 7.04 -9.39
CA MET A 170 15.22 7.50 -8.42
C MET A 170 15.48 6.87 -7.05
N ILE A 171 15.58 7.72 -6.03
CA ILE A 171 15.77 7.32 -4.63
C ILE A 171 14.49 7.68 -3.85
N SER A 172 13.95 6.72 -3.11
CA SER A 172 12.72 6.88 -2.32
C SER A 172 12.91 7.91 -1.19
N GLY A 173 11.85 8.19 -0.43
CA GLY A 173 11.92 9.05 0.76
C GLY A 173 12.35 8.31 2.03
N SER A 174 11.91 8.82 3.19
CA SER A 174 12.18 8.21 4.49
C SER A 174 11.45 6.87 4.66
N GLY A 175 12.16 5.88 5.21
CA GLY A 175 11.61 4.54 5.48
C GLY A 175 11.78 3.59 4.30
N GLN A 176 11.22 2.39 4.45
CA GLN A 176 11.31 1.33 3.45
C GLN A 176 10.20 1.47 2.41
N GLN A 177 10.57 1.69 1.15
CA GLN A 177 9.64 1.86 0.04
C GLN A 177 9.96 0.93 -1.13
N ASP A 178 8.93 0.58 -1.90
CA ASP A 178 9.13 -0.09 -3.19
C ASP A 178 9.55 0.90 -4.28
N ARG A 179 10.07 0.39 -5.40
CA ARG A 179 10.57 1.18 -6.55
C ARG A 179 9.54 2.12 -7.20
N ASN A 180 8.27 2.02 -6.86
CA ASN A 180 7.21 2.90 -7.34
C ASN A 180 6.80 3.97 -6.32
N GLU A 181 7.34 3.91 -5.11
CA GLU A 181 6.95 4.74 -3.96
C GLU A 181 5.43 4.65 -3.70
N LEU A 182 4.92 3.42 -3.58
CA LEU A 182 3.49 3.15 -3.43
C LEU A 182 2.93 3.79 -2.15
N ILE A 183 2.11 4.83 -2.31
CA ILE A 183 1.41 5.50 -1.21
C ILE A 183 -0.06 5.68 -1.56
N MET A 184 -0.95 5.12 -0.74
CA MET A 184 -2.42 5.21 -0.94
C MET A 184 -2.85 4.84 -2.38
N GLY A 185 -2.21 3.81 -2.96
CA GLY A 185 -2.44 3.36 -4.34
C GLY A 185 -1.81 4.23 -5.43
N HIS A 186 -1.22 5.38 -5.10
CA HIS A 186 -0.43 6.18 -6.05
C HIS A 186 0.96 5.58 -6.23
N LYS A 187 1.46 5.60 -7.47
CA LYS A 187 2.80 5.12 -7.85
C LYS A 187 3.62 6.25 -8.47
N PRO A 188 3.93 7.33 -7.73
CA PRO A 188 4.51 8.56 -8.28
C PRO A 188 5.81 8.30 -9.06
N PHE A 189 6.68 7.41 -8.57
CA PHE A 189 7.93 7.11 -9.28
C PHE A 189 7.69 6.37 -10.60
N LEU A 190 6.65 5.53 -10.68
CA LEU A 190 6.27 4.90 -11.94
C LEU A 190 5.82 5.93 -12.97
N VAL A 191 5.02 6.91 -12.55
CA VAL A 191 4.51 7.98 -13.42
C VAL A 191 5.65 8.86 -13.93
N ILE A 192 6.56 9.27 -13.02
CA ILE A 192 7.71 10.09 -13.37
C ILE A 192 8.65 9.33 -14.31
N ALA A 193 8.94 8.06 -14.03
CA ALA A 193 9.81 7.25 -14.87
C ALA A 193 9.24 7.03 -16.28
N ASP A 194 7.93 6.78 -16.41
CA ASP A 194 7.28 6.67 -17.72
C ASP A 194 7.42 7.97 -18.52
N TYR A 195 7.15 9.12 -17.89
CA TYR A 195 7.29 10.41 -18.56
C TYR A 195 8.74 10.67 -19.01
N LEU A 196 9.72 10.49 -18.13
CA LEU A 196 11.14 10.71 -18.43
C LEU A 196 11.63 9.76 -19.54
N SER A 197 11.22 8.50 -19.51
CA SER A 197 11.57 7.50 -20.53
C SER A 197 11.03 7.88 -21.90
N ARG A 198 9.78 8.38 -21.97
CA ARG A 198 9.16 8.85 -23.22
C ARG A 198 9.86 10.05 -23.84
N ILE A 199 10.56 10.86 -23.04
CA ILE A 199 11.29 12.04 -23.52
C ILE A 199 12.80 11.80 -23.67
N GLY A 200 13.25 10.55 -23.66
CA GLY A 200 14.64 10.18 -23.97
C GLY A 200 15.59 10.17 -22.78
N ILE A 201 15.07 10.03 -21.54
CA ILE A 201 15.87 9.87 -20.33
C ILE A 201 15.62 8.47 -19.76
N ALA A 202 16.66 7.65 -19.67
CA ALA A 202 16.56 6.36 -19.00
C ALA A 202 16.31 6.55 -17.51
N VAL A 203 15.54 5.66 -16.89
CA VAL A 203 15.26 5.77 -15.45
C VAL A 203 15.46 4.44 -14.75
N LEU A 204 16.34 4.43 -13.76
CA LEU A 204 16.49 3.32 -12.83
C LEU A 204 15.71 3.62 -11.55
N ARG A 205 14.77 2.75 -11.22
CA ARG A 205 14.05 2.74 -9.95
C ARG A 205 14.36 1.44 -9.24
N TYR A 206 14.54 1.46 -7.93
CA TYR A 206 14.90 0.26 -7.16
C TYR A 206 14.13 0.18 -5.86
N ASP A 207 13.97 -1.04 -5.35
CA ASP A 207 13.34 -1.28 -4.05
C ASP A 207 14.38 -1.05 -2.95
N ASP A 208 13.96 -0.42 -1.86
CA ASP A 208 14.84 -0.25 -0.70
C ASP A 208 15.23 -1.61 -0.10
N ARG A 209 16.34 -1.64 0.65
CA ARG A 209 16.78 -2.81 1.41
C ARG A 209 15.62 -3.47 2.16
N GLY A 210 15.47 -4.79 1.98
CA GLY A 210 14.39 -5.57 2.61
C GLY A 210 12.98 -5.35 2.04
N VAL A 211 12.83 -4.61 0.96
CA VAL A 211 11.54 -4.35 0.29
C VAL A 211 11.53 -4.98 -1.10
N GLY A 212 10.36 -5.48 -1.52
CA GLY A 212 10.14 -5.95 -2.88
C GLY A 212 11.12 -7.06 -3.26
N GLY A 213 11.96 -6.80 -4.27
CA GLY A 213 13.00 -7.71 -4.72
C GLY A 213 14.36 -7.55 -4.01
N SER A 214 14.55 -6.48 -3.24
CA SER A 214 15.80 -6.22 -2.53
C SER A 214 15.89 -7.05 -1.25
N GLU A 215 17.03 -7.69 -1.03
CA GLU A 215 17.28 -8.57 0.12
C GLU A 215 17.83 -7.76 1.30
N MET A 216 17.40 -8.11 2.52
CA MET A 216 18.06 -7.72 3.78
C MET A 216 17.51 -8.61 4.90
N GLU A 217 18.18 -9.73 5.18
CA GLU A 217 17.71 -10.70 6.19
C GLU A 217 18.00 -10.24 7.64
N GLU A 218 19.00 -9.36 7.83
CA GLU A 218 19.42 -8.93 9.15
C GLU A 218 18.52 -7.79 9.68
N TYR A 219 17.52 -8.19 10.47
CA TYR A 219 16.49 -7.29 11.00
C TYR A 219 17.03 -6.08 11.77
N ASP A 220 18.14 -6.24 12.51
CA ASP A 220 18.74 -5.13 13.26
C ASP A 220 19.43 -4.10 12.35
N LEU A 221 20.06 -4.52 11.25
CA LEU A 221 20.58 -3.59 10.25
C LEU A 221 19.45 -2.86 9.53
N LEU A 222 18.36 -3.57 9.24
CA LEU A 222 17.19 -3.01 8.60
C LEU A 222 16.49 -1.96 9.49
N ARG A 223 16.30 -2.26 10.78
CA ARG A 223 15.61 -1.38 11.74
C ARG A 223 16.43 -0.14 12.12
N ASN A 224 17.76 -0.26 12.09
CA ASN A 224 18.67 0.83 12.46
C ASN A 224 19.25 1.56 11.23
N ALA A 225 18.76 1.26 10.02
CA ALA A 225 19.19 1.92 8.80
C ALA A 225 18.97 3.42 8.89
N THR A 226 19.99 4.18 8.49
CA THR A 226 20.03 5.63 8.50
C THR A 226 20.05 6.18 7.08
N SER A 227 19.82 7.48 6.93
CA SER A 227 19.90 8.16 5.63
C SER A 227 21.29 8.03 4.96
N VAL A 228 22.35 7.78 5.74
CA VAL A 228 23.69 7.49 5.20
C VAL A 228 23.72 6.12 4.53
N ASP A 229 23.07 5.12 5.11
CA ASP A 229 23.00 3.78 4.53
C ASP A 229 22.16 3.80 3.23
N PHE A 230 21.04 4.52 3.20
CA PHE A 230 20.30 4.72 1.95
C PHE A 230 21.10 5.48 0.88
N ALA A 231 22.01 6.36 1.27
CA ALA A 231 22.93 7.01 0.32
C ALA A 231 23.95 6.02 -0.27
N THR A 232 24.39 4.99 0.47
CA THR A 232 25.26 3.94 -0.10
C THR A 232 24.49 3.06 -1.08
N ASP A 233 23.23 2.74 -0.78
CA ASP A 233 22.35 2.03 -1.72
C ASP A 233 22.19 2.81 -3.03
N ALA A 234 21.91 4.11 -2.92
CA ALA A 234 21.81 5.00 -4.07
C ALA A 234 23.11 5.02 -4.89
N ALA A 235 24.27 5.10 -4.24
CA ALA A 235 25.57 5.08 -4.91
C ALA A 235 25.82 3.76 -5.66
N VAL A 236 25.43 2.62 -5.07
CA VAL A 236 25.50 1.31 -5.72
C VAL A 236 24.59 1.25 -6.95
N MET A 237 23.36 1.76 -6.85
CA MET A 237 22.43 1.77 -7.98
C MET A 237 22.83 2.74 -9.09
N VAL A 238 23.44 3.89 -8.75
CA VAL A 238 24.08 4.79 -9.73
C VAL A 238 25.23 4.09 -10.45
N HIS A 239 26.05 3.33 -9.72
CA HIS A 239 27.11 2.54 -10.34
C HIS A 239 26.53 1.46 -11.26
N ALA A 240 25.52 0.72 -10.80
CA ALA A 240 24.84 -0.30 -11.59
C ALA A 240 24.26 0.28 -12.89
N ALA A 241 23.60 1.44 -12.85
CA ALA A 241 23.09 2.12 -14.03
C ALA A 241 24.18 2.40 -15.08
N ARG A 242 25.38 2.81 -14.64
CA ARG A 242 26.52 3.12 -15.51
C ARG A 242 27.13 1.90 -16.20
N LEU A 243 26.82 0.69 -15.75
CA LEU A 243 27.32 -0.55 -16.38
C LEU A 243 26.54 -0.92 -17.65
N HIS A 244 25.41 -0.27 -17.92
CA HIS A 244 24.62 -0.51 -19.12
C HIS A 244 25.14 0.32 -20.29
N SER A 245 25.43 -0.34 -21.42
CA SER A 245 25.96 0.28 -22.64
C SER A 245 25.07 1.36 -23.25
N GLU A 246 23.75 1.27 -22.98
CA GLU A 246 22.73 2.19 -23.42
C GLU A 246 22.72 3.49 -22.62
N ILE A 247 23.49 3.57 -21.52
CA ILE A 247 23.53 4.71 -20.60
C ILE A 247 24.80 5.53 -20.80
N ASP A 248 24.65 6.85 -20.93
CA ASP A 248 25.77 7.78 -20.97
C ASP A 248 26.30 7.99 -19.56
N THR A 249 27.43 7.34 -19.27
CA THR A 249 28.03 7.32 -17.93
C THR A 249 28.38 8.70 -17.37
N ARG A 250 28.49 9.72 -18.23
CA ARG A 250 28.76 11.11 -17.84
C ARG A 250 27.50 11.91 -17.53
N ARG A 251 26.31 11.37 -17.83
CA ARG A 251 25.00 12.01 -17.65
C ARG A 251 24.08 11.12 -16.83
N VAL A 252 24.53 10.73 -15.64
CA VAL A 252 23.72 10.03 -14.65
C VAL A 252 23.47 10.95 -13.47
N GLY A 253 22.20 11.30 -13.24
CA GLY A 253 21.74 12.11 -12.12
C GLY A 253 20.84 11.33 -11.18
N VAL A 254 20.52 11.92 -10.03
CA VAL A 254 19.67 11.33 -9.00
C VAL A 254 18.43 12.21 -8.81
N ILE A 255 17.26 11.59 -8.67
CA ILE A 255 16.00 12.26 -8.32
C ILE A 255 15.53 11.66 -7.00
N GLY A 256 15.49 12.48 -5.95
CA GLY A 256 14.97 12.09 -4.64
C GLY A 256 13.65 12.75 -4.33
N HIS A 257 12.84 12.08 -3.52
CA HIS A 257 11.63 12.64 -2.92
C HIS A 257 11.82 12.78 -1.40
N SER A 258 11.30 13.85 -0.81
CA SER A 258 11.38 14.11 0.64
C SER A 258 12.84 14.18 1.18
N GLU A 259 13.12 13.57 2.33
CA GLU A 259 14.37 13.68 3.09
C GLU A 259 15.63 13.31 2.29
N LEU A 260 15.54 12.32 1.39
CA LEU A 260 16.69 11.87 0.62
C LEU A 260 17.09 12.84 -0.52
N CYS A 261 16.31 13.90 -0.78
CA CYS A 261 16.72 14.99 -1.67
C CYS A 261 17.99 15.71 -1.17
N CYS A 262 18.29 15.66 0.14
CA CYS A 262 19.47 16.31 0.71
C CYS A 262 20.80 15.65 0.30
N TYR A 263 20.76 14.42 -0.21
CA TYR A 263 21.95 13.63 -0.60
C TYR A 263 22.11 13.50 -2.12
N ALA A 264 21.21 14.10 -2.89
CA ALA A 264 21.32 14.22 -4.34
C ALA A 264 22.30 15.36 -4.68
N THR A 265 23.61 15.06 -4.66
CA THR A 265 24.67 15.98 -5.09
C THR A 265 25.62 15.31 -6.06
#